data_AF-A0AAW9DK03-F1
#
_entry.id   AF-A0AAW9DK03-F1
#
_cell.length_a   1.000
_cell.length_b   1.000
_cell.length_c   1.000
_cell.angle_alpha   90.00
_cell.angle_beta   90.00
_cell.angle_gamma   90.00
#
_symmetry.space_group_name_H-M   'P 1'
#
loop_
_entity.id
_entity.type
_entity.pdbx_description
1 polymer ?
#
loop_
_entity_poly.entity_id
_entity_poly.type
_entity_poly.pdbx_seq_one_letter_code
_entity_poly.pdbx_strand_id
1 'polypeptide(L)'
;MIENTAGQVDFGNGYITNTVTNKVQVTTEWEDKHGTVLKDKVTGDQTEEAGSFDRYRFVETQETETGIKHIFEKLYTTEWVDEQGNALKEKVEDTETKEHGTIERYEYVRTEDTPTGIKHIFKRIVEQPV
;
A
#
# COMPACT_ATOMS: atom_id res chain seq x y z
N MET A 1 24.21 -0.96 -17.02
CA MET A 1 24.67 -0.76 -18.42
C MET A 1 25.62 -1.89 -18.77
N ILE A 2 25.31 -2.71 -19.76
CA ILE A 2 26.22 -3.76 -20.23
C ILE A 2 26.44 -3.50 -21.72
N GLU A 3 27.65 -3.09 -22.08
CA GLU A 3 28.06 -2.93 -23.47
C GLU A 3 28.73 -4.24 -23.91
N ASN A 4 28.26 -4.85 -24.99
CA ASN A 4 28.96 -5.95 -25.63
C ASN A 4 29.34 -5.53 -27.06
N THR A 5 30.64 -5.46 -27.30
CA THR A 5 31.21 -5.11 -28.60
C THR A 5 31.74 -6.38 -29.26
N ALA A 6 31.07 -6.84 -30.33
CA ALA A 6 31.60 -7.89 -31.19
C ALA A 6 32.23 -7.26 -32.46
N GLY A 7 33.53 -7.47 -32.64
CA GLY A 7 34.25 -7.11 -33.86
C GLY A 7 34.42 -8.32 -34.78
N GLN A 8 34.24 -8.12 -36.10
CA GLN A 8 34.67 -9.08 -37.12
C GLN A 8 35.85 -8.47 -37.88
N VAL A 9 36.93 -9.23 -38.06
CA VAL A 9 38.14 -8.79 -38.75
C VAL A 9 38.24 -9.54 -40.09
N ASP A 10 38.17 -8.82 -41.22
CA ASP A 10 38.47 -9.39 -42.53
C ASP A 10 39.17 -8.39 -43.47
N PHE A 11 40.18 -8.88 -44.19
CA PHE A 11 41.07 -8.23 -45.18
C PHE A 11 40.93 -6.71 -45.46
N GLY A 12 41.41 -5.87 -44.53
CA GLY A 12 41.93 -4.52 -44.84
C GLY A 12 40.91 -3.41 -45.15
N ASN A 13 39.60 -3.67 -45.12
CA ASN A 13 38.57 -2.63 -45.19
C ASN A 13 37.72 -2.67 -43.91
N GLY A 14 37.77 -1.60 -43.12
CA GLY A 14 37.04 -1.49 -41.86
C GLY A 14 35.54 -1.26 -42.08
N TYR A 15 34.71 -2.23 -41.69
CA TYR A 15 33.27 -2.04 -41.58
C TYR A 15 32.93 -1.68 -40.13
N ILE A 16 32.31 -0.52 -39.93
CA ILE A 16 31.65 -0.17 -38.66
C ILE A 16 30.46 -1.12 -38.46
N THR A 17 30.48 -1.90 -37.39
CA THR A 17 29.32 -2.69 -36.97
C THR A 17 28.34 -1.80 -36.20
N ASN A 18 27.04 -1.99 -36.42
CA ASN A 18 26.00 -1.25 -35.69
C ASN A 18 26.17 -1.46 -34.18
N THR A 19 26.30 -0.37 -33.42
CA THR A 19 26.21 -0.41 -31.96
C THR A 19 24.81 -0.87 -31.57
N VAL A 20 24.67 -2.08 -31.02
CA VAL A 20 23.42 -2.55 -30.43
C VAL A 20 23.39 -2.07 -28.98
N THR A 21 22.76 -0.92 -28.74
CA THR A 21 22.46 -0.46 -27.38
C THR A 21 21.33 -1.31 -26.82
N ASN A 22 21.65 -2.29 -25.98
CA ASN A 22 20.64 -3.04 -25.23
C ASN A 22 20.22 -2.22 -24.00
N LYS A 23 19.14 -1.44 -24.14
CA LYS A 23 18.53 -0.73 -23.02
C LYS A 23 17.92 -1.75 -22.07
N VAL A 24 18.56 -1.97 -20.93
CA VAL A 24 17.95 -2.74 -19.84
C VAL A 24 16.85 -1.88 -19.25
N GLN A 25 15.60 -2.23 -19.52
CA GLN A 25 14.45 -1.57 -18.91
C GLN A 25 14.25 -2.11 -17.50
N VAL A 26 13.84 -1.22 -16.59
CA VAL A 26 13.49 -1.57 -15.21
C VAL A 26 11.99 -1.52 -15.01
N THR A 27 11.46 -2.45 -14.21
CA THR A 27 10.04 -2.54 -13.86
C THR A 27 9.83 -2.06 -12.43
N THR A 28 8.83 -1.20 -12.24
CA THR A 28 8.34 -0.76 -10.93
C THR A 28 6.96 -1.37 -10.67
N GLU A 29 6.80 -1.98 -9.51
CA GLU A 29 5.57 -2.62 -9.05
C GLU A 29 5.10 -1.99 -7.72
N TRP A 30 3.79 -2.02 -7.47
CA TRP A 30 3.20 -1.54 -6.22
C TRP A 30 2.24 -2.61 -5.69
N GLU A 31 2.56 -3.19 -4.54
CA GLU A 31 1.72 -4.18 -3.89
C GLU A 31 1.61 -3.94 -2.39
N ASP A 32 0.56 -4.44 -1.78
CA ASP A 32 0.51 -4.52 -0.32
C ASP A 32 1.24 -5.75 0.23
N LYS A 33 1.44 -5.78 1.55
CA LYS A 33 2.04 -6.90 2.29
C LYS A 33 1.33 -8.25 2.10
N HIS A 34 0.15 -8.28 1.47
CA HIS A 34 -0.61 -9.49 1.14
C HIS A 34 -0.53 -9.85 -0.36
N GLY A 35 0.23 -9.09 -1.17
CA GLY A 35 0.38 -9.30 -2.61
C GLY A 35 -0.73 -8.70 -3.46
N THR A 36 -1.58 -7.84 -2.88
CA THR A 36 -2.62 -7.12 -3.65
C THR A 36 -1.96 -6.00 -4.45
N VAL A 37 -2.09 -6.05 -5.77
CA VAL A 37 -1.56 -5.00 -6.66
C VAL A 37 -2.36 -3.71 -6.50
N LEU A 38 -1.67 -2.61 -6.19
CA LEU A 38 -2.29 -1.29 -5.95
C LEU A 38 -2.29 -0.39 -7.19
N LYS A 39 -1.37 -0.64 -8.11
CA LYS A 39 -1.18 0.12 -9.35
C LYS A 39 -0.60 -0.79 -10.42
N ASP A 40 -0.97 -0.56 -11.68
CA ASP A 40 -0.39 -1.26 -12.81
C ASP A 40 1.14 -1.09 -12.84
N LYS A 41 1.84 -2.19 -13.13
CA LYS A 41 3.30 -2.19 -13.27
C LYS A 41 3.75 -1.26 -14.39
N VAL A 42 4.87 -0.57 -14.17
CA VAL A 42 5.45 0.35 -15.15
C VAL A 42 6.85 -0.12 -15.51
N THR A 43 7.13 -0.26 -16.80
CA THR A 43 8.47 -0.62 -17.32
C THR A 43 9.04 0.54 -18.11
N GLY A 44 10.24 0.99 -17.75
CA GLY A 44 10.86 2.16 -18.35
C GLY A 44 12.38 2.19 -18.23
N ASP A 45 12.98 3.32 -18.60
CA ASP A 45 14.42 3.54 -18.50
C ASP A 45 14.88 3.81 -17.04
N GLN A 46 13.95 4.12 -16.14
CA GLN A 46 14.18 4.40 -14.71
C GLN A 46 13.02 3.86 -13.85
N THR A 47 13.27 3.72 -12.55
CA THR A 47 12.23 3.34 -11.58
C THR A 47 11.30 4.52 -11.28
N GLU A 48 10.05 4.22 -10.94
CA GLU A 48 9.07 5.20 -10.51
C GLU A 48 9.08 5.37 -8.99
N GLU A 49 8.54 6.48 -8.49
CA GLU A 49 8.40 6.74 -7.06
C GLU A 49 7.26 5.90 -6.44
N ALA A 50 7.37 5.64 -5.13
CA ALA A 50 6.35 4.90 -4.39
C ALA A 50 4.98 5.62 -4.42
N GLY A 51 4.99 6.95 -4.27
CA GLY A 51 3.78 7.75 -4.20
C GLY A 51 2.97 7.48 -2.92
N SER A 52 1.68 7.80 -2.97
CA SER A 52 0.72 7.56 -1.88
C SER A 52 -0.56 6.93 -2.43
N PHE A 53 -1.14 6.02 -1.65
CA PHE A 53 -2.40 5.37 -1.95
C PHE A 53 -3.37 5.60 -0.80
N ASP A 54 -4.62 5.90 -1.12
CA ASP A 54 -5.65 6.11 -0.11
C ASP A 54 -5.81 4.85 0.76
N ARG A 55 -5.75 5.03 2.08
CA ARG A 55 -5.80 3.95 3.10
C ARG A 55 -4.65 2.96 3.03
N TYR A 56 -3.49 3.40 2.55
CA TYR A 56 -2.25 2.63 2.63
C TYR A 56 -1.10 3.51 3.12
N ARG A 57 -0.20 2.89 3.87
CA ARG A 57 1.08 3.49 4.27
C ARG A 57 2.20 2.77 3.53
N PHE A 58 3.15 3.55 3.00
CA PHE A 58 4.38 3.00 2.43
C PHE A 58 5.20 2.33 3.53
N VAL A 59 5.64 1.09 3.28
CA VAL A 59 6.47 0.32 4.20
C VAL A 59 7.92 0.40 3.73
N GLU A 60 8.19 -0.12 2.54
CA GLU A 60 9.55 -0.21 2.00
C GLU A 60 9.56 -0.42 0.49
N THR A 61 10.76 -0.36 -0.08
CA THR A 61 11.05 -0.73 -1.47
C THR A 61 11.97 -1.96 -1.45
N GLN A 62 11.63 -2.97 -2.24
CA GLN A 62 12.42 -4.17 -2.45
C GLN A 62 12.96 -4.22 -3.88
N GLU A 63 14.20 -4.68 -4.06
CA GLU A 63 14.76 -4.97 -5.38
C GLU A 63 14.21 -6.28 -5.94
N THR A 64 13.94 -6.32 -7.24
CA THR A 64 13.49 -7.52 -7.96
C THR A 64 14.45 -7.85 -9.09
N GLU A 65 14.30 -9.02 -9.72
CA GLU A 65 15.13 -9.43 -10.86
C GLU A 65 15.07 -8.44 -12.04
N THR A 66 13.98 -7.67 -12.15
CA THR A 66 13.73 -6.77 -13.29
C THR A 66 13.60 -5.31 -12.89
N GLY A 67 13.79 -4.95 -11.62
CA GLY A 67 13.66 -3.57 -11.14
C GLY A 67 13.37 -3.50 -9.65
N ILE A 68 12.27 -2.86 -9.27
CA ILE A 68 11.88 -2.66 -7.86
C ILE A 68 10.40 -2.91 -7.64
N LYS A 69 10.05 -3.08 -6.37
CA LYS A 69 8.69 -3.26 -5.90
C LYS A 69 8.48 -2.46 -4.61
N HIS A 70 7.47 -1.61 -4.60
CA HIS A 70 7.06 -0.86 -3.43
C HIS A 70 6.00 -1.65 -2.65
N ILE A 71 6.28 -1.85 -1.35
CA ILE A 71 5.42 -2.58 -0.42
C ILE A 71 4.63 -1.58 0.43
N PHE A 72 3.33 -1.80 0.50
CA PHE A 72 2.40 -0.99 1.26
C PHE A 72 1.67 -1.79 2.33
N GLU A 73 1.16 -1.08 3.32
CA GLU A 73 0.37 -1.63 4.39
C GLU A 73 -0.99 -0.95 4.46
N LYS A 74 -2.05 -1.75 4.37
CA LYS A 74 -3.43 -1.25 4.42
C LYS A 74 -3.75 -0.73 5.82
N LEU A 75 -4.43 0.41 5.86
CA LEU A 75 -4.94 1.03 7.06
C LEU A 75 -6.44 0.78 7.20
N TYR A 76 -6.87 0.50 8.42
CA TYR A 76 -8.25 0.31 8.83
C TYR A 76 -8.66 1.37 9.82
N THR A 77 -9.91 1.81 9.68
CA THR A 77 -10.53 2.80 10.56
C THR A 77 -11.29 2.10 11.68
N THR A 78 -11.07 2.49 12.92
CA THR A 78 -11.92 2.09 14.06
C THR A 78 -12.64 3.30 14.60
N GLU A 79 -13.98 3.21 14.64
CA GLU A 79 -14.86 4.24 15.18
C GLU A 79 -15.62 3.72 16.40
N TRP A 80 -15.88 4.59 17.37
CA TRP A 80 -16.77 4.32 18.50
C TRP A 80 -17.89 5.34 18.44
N VAL A 81 -19.12 4.88 18.27
CA VAL A 81 -20.29 5.74 18.15
C VAL A 81 -21.41 5.29 19.08
N ASP A 82 -22.34 6.18 19.40
CA ASP A 82 -23.60 5.80 20.04
C ASP A 82 -24.62 5.26 19.01
N GLU A 83 -25.77 4.78 19.50
CA GLU A 83 -26.90 4.33 18.66
C GLU A 83 -27.44 5.42 17.71
N GLN A 84 -27.12 6.70 17.95
CA GLN A 84 -27.50 7.83 17.10
C GLN A 84 -26.41 8.20 16.09
N GLY A 85 -25.23 7.57 16.16
CA GLY A 85 -24.09 7.83 15.28
C GLY A 85 -23.16 8.94 15.77
N ASN A 86 -23.30 9.44 16.99
CA ASN A 86 -22.38 10.43 17.55
C ASN A 86 -21.07 9.76 17.98
N ALA A 87 -19.93 10.34 17.61
CA ALA A 87 -18.62 9.82 17.99
C ALA A 87 -18.41 9.92 19.50
N LEU A 88 -18.07 8.80 20.12
CA LEU A 88 -17.77 8.67 21.55
C LEU A 88 -16.26 8.73 21.84
N LYS A 89 -15.44 8.42 20.84
CA LYS A 89 -13.97 8.49 20.88
C LYS A 89 -13.43 9.00 19.55
N GLU A 90 -12.18 9.46 19.56
CA GLU A 90 -11.47 9.79 18.33
C GLU A 90 -11.37 8.58 17.40
N LYS A 91 -11.59 8.81 16.11
CA LYS A 91 -11.38 7.81 15.07
C LYS A 91 -9.90 7.43 15.04
N VAL A 92 -9.61 6.13 15.04
CA VAL A 92 -8.25 5.61 14.95
C VAL A 92 -8.03 4.99 13.58
N GLU A 93 -6.89 5.28 12.97
CA GLU A 93 -6.44 4.68 11.72
C GLU A 93 -5.15 3.91 11.98
N ASP A 94 -5.18 2.61 11.79
CA ASP A 94 -4.04 1.73 12.06
C ASP A 94 -4.07 0.51 11.15
N THR A 95 -3.02 -0.30 11.17
CA THR A 95 -2.86 -1.50 10.33
C THR A 95 -3.78 -2.66 10.74
N GLU A 96 -4.40 -2.52 11.91
CA GLU A 96 -5.36 -3.43 12.51
C GLU A 96 -6.50 -2.63 13.17
N THR A 97 -7.69 -3.22 13.23
CA THR A 97 -8.82 -2.63 13.96
C THR A 97 -8.62 -2.74 15.46
N LYS A 98 -9.06 -1.75 16.22
CA LYS A 98 -8.99 -1.77 17.69
C LYS A 98 -10.25 -2.42 18.27
N GLU A 99 -10.14 -2.92 19.49
CA GLU A 99 -11.30 -3.48 20.21
C GLU A 99 -12.25 -2.39 20.71
N HIS A 100 -13.50 -2.78 20.97
CA HIS A 100 -14.52 -1.86 21.46
C HIS A 100 -14.14 -1.25 22.82
N GLY A 101 -13.55 -2.04 23.71
CA GLY A 101 -13.24 -1.64 25.08
C GLY A 101 -14.48 -1.20 25.89
N THR A 102 -14.24 -0.47 26.98
CA THR A 102 -15.30 0.08 27.84
C THR A 102 -15.33 1.59 27.71
N ILE A 103 -16.53 2.16 27.63
CA ILE A 103 -16.75 3.61 27.59
C ILE A 103 -17.64 3.98 28.78
N GLU A 104 -17.23 4.98 29.57
CA GLU A 104 -17.98 5.38 30.77
C GLU A 104 -19.41 5.80 30.41
N ARG A 105 -20.41 5.28 31.14
CA ARG A 105 -21.85 5.54 30.91
C ARG A 105 -22.41 4.96 29.61
N TYR A 106 -21.69 4.05 28.96
CA TYR A 106 -22.13 3.37 27.74
C TYR A 106 -21.91 1.86 27.84
N GLU A 107 -22.84 1.11 27.28
CA GLU A 107 -22.79 -0.35 27.12
C GLU A 107 -22.54 -0.68 25.65
N TYR A 108 -21.62 -1.62 25.39
CA TYR A 108 -21.36 -2.09 24.03
C TYR A 108 -22.54 -2.88 23.48
N VAL A 109 -23.00 -2.52 22.29
CA VAL A 109 -24.14 -3.17 21.63
C VAL A 109 -23.67 -4.16 20.58
N ARG A 110 -22.90 -3.69 19.60
CA ARG A 110 -22.39 -4.50 18.49
C ARG A 110 -21.26 -3.79 17.73
N THR A 111 -20.63 -4.53 16.82
CA THR A 111 -19.69 -4.00 15.85
C THR A 111 -20.27 -4.18 14.45
N GLU A 112 -20.09 -3.17 13.60
CA GLU A 112 -20.46 -3.18 12.19
C GLU A 112 -19.21 -2.99 11.33
N ASP A 113 -19.09 -3.80 10.27
CA ASP A 113 -18.06 -3.60 9.25
C ASP A 113 -18.39 -2.37 8.39
N THR A 114 -17.37 -1.60 8.06
CA THR A 114 -17.46 -0.46 7.14
C THR A 114 -16.56 -0.70 5.93
N PRO A 115 -16.73 0.05 4.83
CA PRO A 115 -15.82 -0.06 3.68
C PRO A 115 -14.35 0.24 4.01
N THR A 116 -14.08 0.89 5.15
CA THR A 116 -12.77 1.36 5.56
C THR A 116 -12.24 0.68 6.83
N GLY A 117 -13.03 -0.15 7.52
CA GLY A 117 -12.66 -0.78 8.78
C GLY A 117 -13.90 -1.22 9.56
N ILE A 118 -14.03 -0.78 10.81
CA ILE A 118 -15.17 -1.14 11.67
C ILE A 118 -15.69 0.04 12.47
N LYS A 119 -16.92 -0.12 12.97
CA LYS A 119 -17.61 0.80 13.85
C LYS A 119 -18.19 0.04 15.04
N HIS A 120 -17.81 0.43 16.25
CA HIS A 120 -18.41 -0.06 17.48
C HIS A 120 -19.57 0.83 17.89
N ILE A 121 -20.74 0.23 18.09
CA ILE A 121 -21.97 0.91 18.48
C ILE A 121 -22.22 0.67 19.97
N PHE A 122 -22.49 1.76 20.69
CA PHE A 122 -22.76 1.75 22.11
C PHE A 122 -24.11 2.38 22.45
N LYS A 123 -24.68 1.93 23.56
CA LYS A 123 -25.93 2.46 24.11
C LYS A 123 -25.66 3.15 25.43
N ARG A 124 -26.22 4.33 25.62
CA ARG A 124 -26.07 5.08 26.88
C ARG A 124 -26.77 4.33 28.01
N ILE A 125 -26.05 4.11 29.11
CA ILE A 125 -26.60 3.60 30.36
C ILE A 125 -27.37 4.75 31.01
N VAL A 126 -28.70 4.67 30.99
CA VAL A 126 -29.56 5.55 31.79
C VAL A 126 -29.68 4.93 33.18
N GLU A 127 -28.97 5.50 34.16
CA GLU A 127 -29.27 5.22 35.56
C GLU A 127 -30.72 5.65 35.82
N GLN A 128 -31.61 4.68 36.05
CA GLN A 128 -32.96 5.02 36.49
C GLN A 128 -32.83 5.66 37.88
N PRO A 129 -33.39 6.85 38.11
CA PRO A 129 -33.45 7.41 39.45
C PRO A 129 -34.24 6.44 40.34
N VAL A 130 -33.63 6.03 41.44
CA VAL A 130 -34.23 5.18 42.49
C VAL A 130 -35.33 5.94 43.23
#